data_AF-A0AAQ4S2U4-F1
#
_entry.id   AF-A0AAQ4S2U4-F1
#
_cell.length_a   1.000
_cell.length_b   1.000
_cell.length_c   1.000
_cell.angle_alpha   90.00
_cell.angle_beta   90.00
_cell.angle_gamma   90.00
#
_symmetry.space_group_name_H-M   'P 1'
#
loop_
_entity.id
_entity.type
_entity.pdbx_description
1 polymer ?
#
loop_
_entity_poly.entity_id
_entity_poly.type
_entity_poly.pdbx_seq_one_letter_code
_entity_poly.pdbx_strand_id
1 'polypeptide(L)'
;MGIYRVSFLVILILTCVVIFVLSSTNLSSSSWNTFSDPISEGPEEIAELWVQKENLLASNFVLTDPTKQAESPKSTVRVNKPPRAPETPVPVLFRKDFKKLPRFDFEDIYNQDAPRRQTTCAQSLQNSEDKDFKKNFLPNIRLFMDKMNMSEWNRLSHFNNPFGFMEIKYDEVMPTVKLIPKPKEPLLLPRTGSDGCLRCAVVGTSGILYGSKLGKEIDAHDYVFRMNGAVIKGFEEDVGNKTSVYVHTSHSITTSPLVFQKYGYTTAPKDEGIKYVMIPEGMGDFNWMEGLFKHKRIKTQTSNNTRPWTYYGGQYNESRFYVLHQDFLRYVQNRSPSSHNTTQTFDVLCFYTAMIILLLLKVIFMQTRLMFYLKDVACLDYFKNVYLTLFIVQRFLMSPRLNSSHWVIVRPTNGAFTLFLALHTCDTVSAYGFMTEDYAKYSNYYCERDIKTKVIFYANHDYHMEKRLWKKLHDSKILKLYQRTKTGKNSPSTTPKH
;
A
#
# COMPACT_ATOMS: atom_id res chain seq x y z
N MET A 1 -2.26 -37.61 53.03
CA MET A 1 -1.82 -36.85 51.84
C MET A 1 -2.81 -36.82 50.66
N GLY A 2 -3.99 -37.48 50.74
CA GLY A 2 -4.99 -37.44 49.65
C GLY A 2 -5.96 -36.25 49.69
N ILE A 3 -6.27 -35.71 50.87
CA ILE A 3 -7.30 -34.67 51.05
C ILE A 3 -6.81 -33.29 50.58
N TYR A 4 -5.54 -32.95 50.80
CA TYR A 4 -4.96 -31.66 50.37
C TYR A 4 -4.83 -31.51 48.85
N ARG A 5 -4.72 -32.61 48.09
CA ARG A 5 -4.58 -32.58 46.63
C ARG A 5 -5.90 -32.31 45.92
N VAL A 6 -7.01 -32.84 46.44
CA VAL A 6 -8.35 -32.56 45.93
C VAL A 6 -8.75 -31.12 46.25
N SER A 7 -8.43 -30.62 47.45
CA SER A 7 -8.70 -29.23 47.84
C SER A 7 -7.95 -28.22 46.96
N PHE A 8 -6.69 -28.48 46.60
CA PHE A 8 -5.94 -27.58 45.71
C PHE A 8 -6.52 -27.54 44.29
N LEU A 9 -6.90 -28.69 43.73
CA LEU A 9 -7.50 -28.76 42.40
C LEU A 9 -8.88 -28.07 42.36
N VAL A 10 -9.68 -28.22 43.42
CA VAL A 10 -10.98 -27.54 43.55
C VAL A 10 -10.80 -26.03 43.68
N ILE A 11 -9.82 -25.56 44.45
CA ILE A 11 -9.49 -24.13 44.56
C ILE A 11 -9.00 -23.57 43.21
N LEU A 12 -8.21 -24.33 42.46
CA LEU A 12 -7.73 -23.92 41.14
C LEU A 12 -8.88 -23.81 40.12
N ILE A 13 -9.80 -24.77 40.13
CA ILE A 13 -10.98 -24.74 39.25
C ILE A 13 -11.91 -23.58 39.63
N LEU A 14 -12.15 -23.37 40.93
CA LEU A 14 -12.98 -22.26 41.42
C LEU A 14 -12.35 -20.90 41.09
N THR A 15 -11.03 -20.74 41.21
CA THR A 15 -10.34 -19.51 40.81
C THR A 15 -10.38 -19.27 39.30
N CYS A 16 -10.22 -20.32 38.47
CA CYS A 16 -10.42 -20.21 37.02
C CYS A 16 -11.85 -19.83 36.63
N VAL A 17 -12.87 -20.39 37.30
CA VAL A 17 -14.28 -20.04 37.06
C VAL A 17 -14.58 -18.61 37.49
N VAL A 18 -14.05 -18.16 38.64
CA VAL A 18 -14.20 -16.77 39.09
C VAL A 18 -13.51 -15.79 38.13
N ILE A 19 -12.32 -16.11 37.61
CA ILE A 19 -11.64 -15.28 36.60
C ILE A 19 -12.45 -15.26 35.29
N PHE A 20 -13.02 -16.39 34.87
CA PHE A 20 -13.88 -16.47 33.68
C PHE A 20 -15.15 -15.62 33.85
N VAL A 21 -15.82 -15.70 35.02
CA VAL A 21 -17.02 -14.91 35.34
C VAL A 21 -16.69 -13.42 35.50
N LEU A 22 -15.57 -13.06 36.13
CA LEU A 22 -15.15 -11.65 36.24
C LEU A 22 -14.71 -11.07 34.89
N SER A 23 -14.16 -11.90 33.99
CA SER A 23 -13.88 -11.49 32.61
C SER A 23 -15.16 -11.31 31.79
N SER A 24 -16.18 -12.16 32.02
CA SER A 24 -17.47 -12.09 31.31
C SER A 24 -18.40 -11.00 31.85
N THR A 25 -18.28 -10.61 33.12
CA THR A 25 -19.02 -9.45 33.67
C THR A 25 -18.35 -8.12 33.34
N ASN A 26 -17.02 -8.07 33.13
CA ASN A 26 -16.36 -6.92 32.50
C ASN A 26 -16.66 -6.79 30.99
N LEU A 27 -17.17 -7.85 30.37
CA LEU A 27 -17.70 -7.82 29.00
C LEU A 27 -19.12 -7.24 28.91
N SER A 28 -19.85 -7.09 30.03
CA SER A 28 -21.23 -6.55 30.03
C SER A 28 -21.37 -5.08 30.43
N SER A 29 -20.29 -4.41 30.87
CA SER A 29 -20.32 -2.97 31.24
C SER A 29 -19.69 -2.02 30.21
N SER A 30 -19.08 -2.53 29.13
CA SER A 30 -18.87 -1.70 27.94
C SER A 30 -20.17 -1.67 27.15
N SER A 31 -20.92 -0.58 27.27
CA SER A 31 -22.04 -0.25 26.38
C SER A 31 -21.61 -0.43 24.92
N TRP A 32 -21.93 -1.60 24.36
CA TRP A 32 -21.96 -1.82 22.93
C TRP A 32 -23.22 -1.11 22.43
N ASN A 33 -23.12 0.20 22.27
CA ASN A 33 -23.96 0.88 21.30
C ASN A 33 -23.51 0.36 19.94
N THR A 34 -24.25 -0.63 19.44
CA THR A 34 -24.25 -1.10 18.07
C THR A 34 -24.49 0.11 17.17
N PHE A 35 -23.44 0.81 16.76
CA PHE A 35 -23.47 1.70 15.60
C PHE A 35 -23.46 0.83 14.35
N SER A 36 -24.55 0.10 14.16
CA SER A 36 -25.01 -0.28 12.83
C SER A 36 -25.65 0.95 12.23
N ASP A 37 -24.84 1.93 11.82
CA ASP A 37 -25.35 2.93 10.87
C ASP A 37 -25.72 2.16 9.60
N PRO A 38 -26.95 2.30 9.08
CA PRO A 38 -27.33 1.64 7.83
C PRO A 38 -26.37 2.08 6.74
N ILE A 39 -25.72 1.12 6.09
CA ILE A 39 -25.04 1.33 4.83
C ILE A 39 -26.13 1.81 3.87
N SER A 40 -26.18 3.11 3.59
CA SER A 40 -27.04 3.63 2.54
C SER A 40 -26.45 3.15 1.21
N GLU A 41 -27.03 2.08 0.67
CA GLU A 41 -26.83 1.64 -0.70
C GLU A 41 -27.20 2.83 -1.61
N GLY A 42 -26.16 3.45 -2.19
CA GLY A 42 -26.30 4.30 -3.36
C GLY A 42 -26.39 3.44 -4.62
N PRO A 43 -26.88 3.98 -5.75
CA PRO A 43 -27.45 3.18 -6.83
C PRO A 43 -26.48 2.11 -7.35
N GLU A 44 -26.88 0.85 -7.25
CA GLU A 44 -26.18 -0.36 -7.75
C GLU A 44 -25.87 -0.31 -9.25
N GLU A 45 -26.50 0.60 -9.98
CA GLU A 45 -26.45 0.72 -11.44
C GLU A 45 -25.05 1.06 -12.01
N ILE A 46 -24.14 1.64 -11.21
CA ILE A 46 -22.76 1.87 -11.63
C ILE A 46 -21.86 0.67 -11.29
N ALA A 47 -22.10 -0.04 -10.19
CA ALA A 47 -21.26 -1.15 -9.74
C ALA A 47 -21.39 -2.40 -10.64
N GLU A 48 -22.58 -2.65 -11.20
CA GLU A 48 -22.82 -3.75 -12.14
C GLU A 48 -22.04 -3.59 -13.46
N LEU A 49 -21.79 -2.35 -13.90
CA LEU A 49 -20.96 -2.05 -15.07
C LEU A 49 -19.48 -2.41 -14.89
N TRP A 50 -18.97 -2.46 -13.65
CA TRP A 50 -17.56 -2.76 -13.36
C TRP A 50 -17.29 -4.27 -13.26
N VAL A 51 -18.23 -5.07 -12.76
CA VAL A 51 -18.05 -6.53 -12.60
C VAL A 51 -18.42 -7.30 -13.87
N GLN A 52 -19.42 -6.86 -14.65
CA GLN A 52 -19.83 -7.57 -15.86
C GLN A 52 -18.79 -7.48 -17.00
N LYS A 53 -18.00 -6.39 -17.05
CA LYS A 53 -17.11 -6.13 -18.20
C LYS A 53 -15.76 -6.87 -18.13
N GLU A 54 -15.31 -7.28 -16.93
CA GLU A 54 -14.13 -8.15 -16.78
C GLU A 54 -14.45 -9.63 -17.06
N ASN A 55 -15.69 -10.07 -16.84
CA ASN A 55 -16.11 -11.47 -17.06
C ASN A 55 -16.36 -11.82 -18.54
N LEU A 56 -16.64 -10.83 -19.40
CA LEU A 56 -16.94 -11.05 -20.82
C LEU A 56 -15.72 -11.37 -21.71
N LEU A 57 -14.50 -11.35 -21.15
CA LEU A 57 -13.27 -11.70 -21.88
C LEU A 57 -12.72 -13.10 -21.54
N ALA A 58 -13.42 -13.87 -20.69
CA ALA A 58 -12.91 -15.15 -20.17
C ALA A 58 -13.57 -16.41 -20.74
N SER A 59 -14.51 -16.32 -21.68
CA SER A 59 -15.18 -17.50 -22.24
C SER A 59 -14.94 -17.60 -23.74
N ASN A 60 -13.99 -18.45 -24.13
CA ASN A 60 -14.08 -19.38 -25.25
C ASN A 60 -12.76 -20.16 -25.37
N PHE A 61 -12.65 -21.34 -24.74
CA PHE A 61 -11.94 -22.49 -25.29
C PHE A 61 -12.28 -23.76 -24.50
N VAL A 62 -12.45 -24.86 -25.23
CA VAL A 62 -13.01 -26.16 -24.84
C VAL A 62 -11.97 -27.26 -25.12
N LEU A 63 -11.96 -28.31 -24.26
CA LEU A 63 -11.22 -29.61 -24.32
C LEU A 63 -9.71 -29.55 -23.98
N THR A 64 -9.04 -30.51 -23.30
CA THR A 64 -9.30 -31.93 -22.94
C THR A 64 -8.29 -32.40 -21.86
N ASP A 65 -8.66 -33.44 -21.10
CA ASP A 65 -7.85 -34.24 -20.14
C ASP A 65 -6.66 -34.97 -20.83
N PRO A 66 -5.50 -35.20 -20.16
CA PRO A 66 -5.30 -36.52 -19.56
C PRO A 66 -4.49 -36.58 -18.23
N THR A 67 -4.96 -37.48 -17.37
CA THR A 67 -4.26 -38.18 -16.28
C THR A 67 -2.84 -38.70 -16.57
N LYS A 68 -1.93 -38.59 -15.58
CA LYS A 68 -1.25 -39.72 -14.89
C LYS A 68 -0.19 -39.26 -13.87
N GLN A 69 -0.25 -39.87 -12.69
CA GLN A 69 0.73 -39.79 -11.60
C GLN A 69 2.00 -40.62 -11.90
N ALA A 70 3.15 -40.19 -11.37
CA ALA A 70 4.26 -41.08 -11.00
C ALA A 70 5.15 -40.42 -9.92
N GLU A 71 5.48 -41.18 -8.88
CA GLU A 71 6.32 -40.82 -7.73
C GLU A 71 7.84 -41.05 -7.97
N SER A 72 8.64 -40.51 -7.02
CA SER A 72 10.09 -40.26 -6.96
C SER A 72 11.06 -41.47 -7.08
N PRO A 73 12.39 -41.24 -7.15
CA PRO A 73 13.19 -41.17 -5.91
C PRO A 73 14.33 -40.12 -5.88
N LYS A 74 14.67 -39.70 -4.65
CA LYS A 74 15.75 -38.78 -4.27
C LYS A 74 17.13 -39.43 -4.38
N SER A 75 18.10 -38.75 -5.00
CA SER A 75 19.53 -38.92 -4.68
C SER A 75 20.25 -37.57 -4.76
N THR A 76 21.01 -37.25 -3.72
CA THR A 76 21.79 -36.01 -3.56
C THR A 76 23.20 -36.20 -4.10
N VAL A 77 23.48 -35.64 -5.27
CA VAL A 77 24.84 -35.47 -5.80
C VAL A 77 25.13 -33.97 -5.92
N ARG A 78 26.19 -33.50 -5.27
CA ARG A 78 26.70 -32.12 -5.42
C ARG A 78 27.28 -31.99 -6.83
N VAL A 79 26.58 -31.27 -7.71
CA VAL A 79 27.04 -30.95 -9.07
C VAL A 79 27.52 -29.50 -9.10
N ASN A 80 28.78 -29.30 -9.50
CA ASN A 80 29.32 -28.00 -9.85
C ASN A 80 28.43 -27.37 -10.94
N LYS A 81 27.86 -26.19 -10.67
CA LYS A 81 26.83 -25.58 -11.50
C LYS A 81 27.40 -25.26 -12.89
N PRO A 82 26.89 -25.86 -13.98
CA PRO A 82 27.27 -25.45 -15.33
C PRO A 82 26.83 -24.01 -15.59
N PRO A 83 27.41 -23.30 -16.58
CA PRO A 83 26.93 -21.97 -16.98
C PRO A 83 25.42 -22.06 -17.22
N ARG A 84 24.66 -21.24 -16.48
CA ARG A 84 23.21 -21.28 -16.49
C ARG A 84 22.76 -21.05 -17.94
N ALA A 85 22.02 -22.01 -18.50
CA ALA A 85 21.39 -21.86 -19.82
C ALA A 85 20.65 -20.51 -19.87
N PRO A 86 20.60 -19.83 -21.04
CA PRO A 86 19.90 -18.56 -21.16
C PRO A 86 18.47 -18.74 -20.64
N GLU A 87 18.13 -17.95 -19.61
CA GLU A 87 16.80 -18.01 -19.01
C GLU A 87 15.77 -17.59 -20.07
N THR A 88 14.69 -18.36 -20.19
CA THR A 88 13.54 -18.02 -21.04
C THR A 88 12.40 -17.45 -20.17
N PRO A 89 11.43 -16.73 -20.75
CA PRO A 89 10.24 -16.31 -20.02
C PRO A 89 9.52 -17.50 -19.38
N VAL A 90 9.14 -17.36 -18.11
CA VAL A 90 8.27 -18.33 -17.43
C VAL A 90 6.88 -18.40 -18.09
N PRO A 91 6.17 -19.53 -18.00
CA PRO A 91 4.78 -19.61 -18.41
C PRO A 91 3.93 -18.53 -17.73
N VAL A 92 2.93 -18.02 -18.46
CA VAL A 92 2.00 -17.03 -17.91
C VAL A 92 1.20 -17.66 -16.79
N LEU A 93 1.23 -17.04 -15.61
CA LEU A 93 0.39 -17.37 -14.48
C LEU A 93 -0.94 -16.62 -14.58
N PHE A 94 -2.04 -17.27 -14.26
CA PHE A 94 -3.38 -16.67 -14.31
C PHE A 94 -3.95 -16.49 -12.91
N ARG A 95 -4.62 -15.37 -12.66
CA ARG A 95 -5.25 -15.08 -11.36
C ARG A 95 -6.31 -16.11 -10.99
N LYS A 96 -7.04 -16.62 -12.00
CA LYS A 96 -8.08 -17.64 -11.84
C LYS A 96 -7.57 -18.94 -11.19
N ASP A 97 -6.26 -19.20 -11.25
CA ASP A 97 -5.64 -20.39 -10.68
C ASP A 97 -5.44 -20.25 -9.15
N PHE A 98 -5.73 -19.07 -8.57
CA PHE A 98 -5.53 -18.77 -7.15
C PHE A 98 -6.81 -18.25 -6.47
N LYS A 99 -7.19 -18.86 -5.34
CA LYS A 99 -8.36 -18.45 -4.54
C LYS A 99 -8.13 -17.19 -3.69
N LYS A 100 -6.85 -16.90 -3.38
CA LYS A 100 -6.37 -15.77 -2.58
C LYS A 100 -4.99 -15.36 -3.07
N LEU A 101 -4.43 -14.25 -2.57
CA LEU A 101 -3.10 -13.81 -2.94
C LEU A 101 -2.07 -14.95 -2.74
N PRO A 102 -1.36 -15.40 -3.80
CA PRO A 102 -0.34 -16.42 -3.68
C PRO A 102 0.81 -15.94 -2.78
N ARG A 103 1.53 -16.90 -2.18
CA ARG A 103 2.68 -16.62 -1.32
C ARG A 103 3.90 -17.34 -1.87
N PHE A 104 4.93 -16.57 -2.19
CA PHE A 104 6.20 -17.09 -2.66
C PHE A 104 7.30 -16.95 -1.58
N ASP A 105 8.37 -17.72 -1.67
CA ASP A 105 9.53 -17.63 -0.77
C ASP A 105 10.38 -16.36 -1.03
N PHE A 106 10.33 -15.85 -2.27
CA PHE A 106 11.00 -14.61 -2.69
C PHE A 106 10.15 -13.33 -2.58
N GLU A 107 9.07 -13.36 -1.80
CA GLU A 107 8.15 -12.23 -1.63
C GLU A 107 8.80 -10.93 -1.15
N ASP A 108 9.88 -11.01 -0.37
CA ASP A 108 10.59 -9.84 0.15
C ASP A 108 11.91 -9.56 -0.57
N ILE A 109 12.10 -10.13 -1.75
CA ILE A 109 13.20 -9.80 -2.64
C ILE A 109 12.77 -8.63 -3.52
N TYR A 110 13.54 -7.55 -3.46
CA TYR A 110 13.33 -6.32 -4.21
C TYR A 110 14.64 -5.90 -4.89
N ASN A 111 14.53 -5.32 -6.09
CA ASN A 111 15.65 -4.62 -6.71
C ASN A 111 16.07 -3.41 -5.86
N GLN A 112 17.37 -3.29 -5.62
CA GLN A 112 17.97 -2.18 -4.90
C GLN A 112 19.07 -1.56 -5.76
N ASP A 113 19.15 -0.23 -5.73
CA ASP A 113 20.20 0.54 -6.41
C ASP A 113 21.38 0.82 -5.46
N ALA A 114 22.45 1.40 -6.01
CA ALA A 114 23.58 1.83 -5.21
C ALA A 114 23.12 2.79 -4.09
N PRO A 115 23.77 2.76 -2.90
CA PRO A 115 23.40 3.63 -1.80
C PRO A 115 23.33 5.09 -2.23
N ARG A 116 22.23 5.76 -1.88
CA ARG A 116 22.07 7.18 -2.19
C ARG A 116 23.15 8.00 -1.46
N ARG A 117 23.44 9.17 -2.00
CA ARG A 117 24.27 10.19 -1.35
C ARG A 117 23.74 10.39 0.07
N GLN A 118 24.64 10.28 1.05
CA GLN A 118 24.32 10.53 2.45
C GLN A 118 23.80 11.97 2.59
N THR A 119 22.63 12.12 3.17
CA THR A 119 22.02 13.43 3.39
C THR A 119 22.87 14.23 4.37
N THR A 120 23.04 15.53 4.09
CA THR A 120 23.62 16.48 5.05
C THR A 120 22.55 17.12 5.92
N CYS A 121 21.27 16.80 5.68
CA CYS A 121 20.16 17.36 6.41
C CYS A 121 20.00 16.70 7.78
N ALA A 122 20.24 17.44 8.86
CA ALA A 122 20.07 16.94 10.23
C ALA A 122 18.64 16.47 10.51
N GLN A 123 17.65 17.14 9.91
CA GLN A 123 16.22 16.85 10.07
C GLN A 123 15.70 15.76 9.11
N SER A 124 16.58 15.10 8.37
CA SER A 124 16.15 14.07 7.41
C SER A 124 15.41 12.93 8.12
N LEU A 125 14.30 12.50 7.53
CA LEU A 125 13.57 11.30 7.95
C LEU A 125 14.45 10.05 7.98
N GLN A 126 15.54 10.02 7.19
CA GLN A 126 16.52 8.93 7.19
C GLN A 126 17.28 8.82 8.52
N ASN A 127 17.33 9.90 9.30
CA ASN A 127 17.94 9.94 10.63
C ASN A 127 16.94 9.58 11.75
N SER A 128 15.73 9.11 11.41
CA SER A 128 14.70 8.78 12.40
C SER A 128 15.14 7.67 13.35
N GLU A 129 14.91 7.85 14.66
CA GLU A 129 15.17 6.83 15.69
C GLU A 129 13.98 5.86 15.91
N ASP A 130 12.90 6.02 15.15
CA ASP A 130 11.76 5.11 15.19
C ASP A 130 12.17 3.71 14.70
N LYS A 131 12.16 2.72 15.61
CA LYS A 131 12.62 1.35 15.34
C LYS A 131 11.80 0.66 14.26
N ASP A 132 10.49 0.89 14.24
CA ASP A 132 9.60 0.28 13.24
C ASP A 132 9.88 0.88 11.85
N PHE A 133 10.10 2.18 11.78
CA PHE A 133 10.47 2.86 10.54
C PHE A 133 11.83 2.37 10.03
N LYS A 134 12.88 2.39 10.87
CA LYS A 134 14.22 1.90 10.53
C LYS A 134 14.21 0.46 10.01
N LYS A 135 13.39 -0.42 10.61
CA LYS A 135 13.24 -1.82 10.18
C LYS A 135 12.57 -1.97 8.81
N ASN A 136 11.59 -1.13 8.51
CA ASN A 136 10.75 -1.27 7.31
C ASN A 136 11.21 -0.39 6.14
N PHE A 137 11.89 0.73 6.40
CA PHE A 137 12.36 1.65 5.37
C PHE A 137 13.54 1.06 4.60
N LEU A 138 13.44 0.99 3.28
CA LEU A 138 14.50 0.49 2.39
C LEU A 138 15.09 1.67 1.61
N PRO A 139 16.16 2.34 2.10
CA PRO A 139 16.66 3.57 1.48
C PRO A 139 17.13 3.39 0.03
N ASN A 140 17.56 2.17 -0.31
CA ASN A 140 18.12 1.80 -1.60
C ASN A 140 17.12 1.10 -2.52
N ILE A 141 15.83 1.05 -2.17
CA ILE A 141 14.80 0.49 -3.06
C ILE A 141 14.84 1.18 -4.43
N ARG A 142 14.86 0.38 -5.51
CA ARG A 142 14.79 0.91 -6.87
C ARG A 142 13.43 1.55 -7.11
N LEU A 143 13.41 2.87 -7.32
CA LEU A 143 12.17 3.63 -7.48
C LEU A 143 11.59 3.53 -8.87
N PHE A 144 12.43 3.61 -9.90
CA PHE A 144 11.99 3.71 -11.29
C PHE A 144 12.40 2.51 -12.14
N MET A 145 11.56 2.21 -13.13
CA MET A 145 11.84 1.22 -14.14
C MET A 145 12.92 1.72 -15.10
N ASP A 146 13.85 0.83 -15.43
CA ASP A 146 14.83 0.95 -16.51
C ASP A 146 14.85 -0.41 -17.24
N LYS A 147 16.00 -0.85 -17.74
CA LYS A 147 16.19 -2.17 -18.34
C LYS A 147 15.87 -3.30 -17.36
N MET A 148 14.91 -4.13 -17.76
CA MET A 148 14.54 -5.36 -17.07
C MET A 148 15.30 -6.55 -17.67
N ASN A 149 15.94 -7.34 -16.81
CA ASN A 149 16.56 -8.61 -17.22
C ASN A 149 15.56 -9.78 -17.09
N MET A 150 15.91 -10.94 -17.65
CA MET A 150 15.00 -12.10 -17.67
C MET A 150 14.72 -12.66 -16.27
N SER A 151 15.72 -12.66 -15.37
CA SER A 151 15.53 -13.14 -14.00
C SER A 151 14.53 -12.27 -13.23
N GLU A 152 14.62 -10.96 -13.42
CA GLU A 152 13.69 -9.99 -12.88
C GLU A 152 12.28 -10.16 -13.47
N TRP A 153 12.17 -10.30 -14.80
CA TRP A 153 10.89 -10.60 -15.46
C TRP A 153 10.25 -11.87 -14.90
N ASN A 154 11.01 -12.96 -14.83
CA ASN A 154 10.54 -14.24 -14.34
C ASN A 154 10.04 -14.15 -12.89
N ARG A 155 10.76 -13.43 -12.04
CA ARG A 155 10.31 -13.16 -10.66
C ARG A 155 9.04 -12.30 -10.64
N LEU A 156 9.01 -11.19 -11.36
CA LEU A 156 7.88 -10.26 -11.36
C LEU A 156 6.62 -10.82 -12.02
N SER A 157 6.74 -11.80 -12.91
CA SER A 157 5.61 -12.51 -13.54
C SER A 157 4.75 -13.29 -12.54
N HIS A 158 5.26 -13.54 -11.33
CA HIS A 158 4.53 -14.20 -10.24
C HIS A 158 3.56 -13.27 -9.49
N PHE A 159 3.72 -11.94 -9.65
CA PHE A 159 2.92 -10.98 -8.90
C PHE A 159 1.87 -10.34 -9.81
N ASN A 160 0.66 -10.20 -9.27
CA ASN A 160 -0.43 -9.50 -9.94
C ASN A 160 -0.10 -8.02 -10.15
N ASN A 161 -0.68 -7.39 -11.16
CA ASN A 161 -0.58 -5.95 -11.38
C ASN A 161 -1.19 -5.18 -10.19
N PRO A 162 -0.66 -4.00 -9.81
CA PRO A 162 0.50 -3.29 -10.37
C PRO A 162 1.86 -3.83 -9.90
N PHE A 163 1.86 -4.91 -9.12
CA PHE A 163 3.00 -5.42 -8.40
C PHE A 163 3.91 -6.32 -9.24
N GLY A 164 3.51 -6.67 -10.46
CA GLY A 164 4.25 -7.56 -11.34
C GLY A 164 3.62 -7.62 -12.71
N PHE A 165 3.74 -8.77 -13.37
CA PHE A 165 3.28 -9.00 -14.75
C PHE A 165 2.43 -10.27 -14.90
N MET A 166 1.79 -10.74 -13.83
CA MET A 166 0.84 -11.85 -13.94
C MET A 166 -0.23 -11.54 -15.00
N GLU A 167 -0.61 -12.55 -15.79
CA GLU A 167 -1.49 -12.45 -16.96
C GLU A 167 -0.96 -11.62 -18.15
N ILE A 168 0.29 -11.14 -18.12
CA ILE A 168 0.89 -10.37 -19.21
C ILE A 168 2.00 -11.20 -19.87
N LYS A 169 1.98 -11.29 -21.21
CA LYS A 169 3.06 -11.97 -21.96
C LYS A 169 4.27 -11.06 -22.13
N TYR A 170 5.46 -11.67 -22.06
CA TYR A 170 6.74 -10.97 -22.23
C TYR A 170 6.76 -10.15 -23.54
N ASP A 171 6.42 -10.78 -24.66
CA ASP A 171 6.50 -10.18 -26.00
C ASP A 171 5.50 -9.04 -26.21
N GLU A 172 4.42 -8.99 -25.42
CA GLU A 172 3.41 -7.94 -25.55
C GLU A 172 3.84 -6.65 -24.80
N VAL A 173 4.59 -6.76 -23.69
CA VAL A 173 4.93 -5.62 -22.83
C VAL A 173 6.36 -5.13 -23.00
N MET A 174 7.31 -6.03 -23.27
CA MET A 174 8.73 -5.70 -23.34
C MET A 174 9.13 -4.72 -24.43
N PRO A 175 8.50 -4.70 -25.63
CA PRO A 175 8.73 -3.64 -26.60
C PRO A 175 8.48 -2.25 -26.02
N THR A 176 7.46 -2.09 -25.16
CA THR A 176 7.16 -0.83 -24.48
C THR A 176 8.12 -0.55 -23.34
N VAL A 177 8.45 -1.55 -22.51
CA VAL A 177 9.42 -1.39 -21.41
C VAL A 177 10.77 -0.90 -21.94
N LYS A 178 11.21 -1.39 -23.11
CA LYS A 178 12.44 -0.96 -23.77
C LYS A 178 12.42 0.49 -24.27
N LEU A 179 11.25 1.12 -24.40
CA LEU A 179 11.09 2.52 -24.78
C LEU A 179 11.11 3.47 -23.59
N ILE A 180 11.01 2.95 -22.35
CA ILE A 180 11.02 3.78 -21.16
C ILE A 180 12.37 4.51 -21.09
N PRO A 181 12.36 5.86 -20.98
CA PRO A 181 13.59 6.62 -20.92
C PRO A 181 14.36 6.27 -19.65
N LYS A 182 15.69 6.17 -19.76
CA LYS A 182 16.55 5.92 -18.60
C LYS A 182 16.33 7.03 -17.55
N PRO A 183 15.99 6.69 -16.29
CA PRO A 183 15.70 7.69 -15.28
C PRO A 183 16.96 8.52 -14.97
N LYS A 184 16.79 9.85 -14.92
CA LYS A 184 17.82 10.76 -14.37
C LYS A 184 17.69 10.75 -12.86
N GLU A 185 18.65 10.14 -12.19
CA GLU A 185 18.73 10.04 -10.73
C GLU A 185 19.81 10.98 -10.16
N PRO A 186 19.59 11.59 -8.97
CA PRO A 186 18.35 11.51 -8.18
C PRO A 186 17.18 12.26 -8.83
N LEU A 187 15.93 11.83 -8.58
CA LEU A 187 14.72 12.53 -9.05
C LEU A 187 14.75 14.04 -8.73
N LEU A 188 15.19 14.40 -7.52
CA LEU A 188 15.21 15.76 -7.00
C LEU A 188 16.63 16.13 -6.54
N LEU A 189 16.99 17.39 -6.75
CA LEU A 189 18.28 17.94 -6.32
C LEU A 189 18.06 19.08 -5.33
N PRO A 190 18.88 19.22 -4.27
CA PRO A 190 18.82 20.38 -3.40
C PRO A 190 18.98 21.67 -4.21
N ARG A 191 18.28 22.74 -3.80
CA ARG A 191 18.45 24.04 -4.44
C ARG A 191 19.86 24.56 -4.18
N THR A 192 20.48 25.16 -5.20
CA THR A 192 21.78 25.81 -5.07
C THR A 192 21.68 26.93 -4.04
N GLY A 193 22.53 26.88 -3.00
CA GLY A 193 22.53 27.87 -1.91
C GLY A 193 21.53 27.62 -0.78
N SER A 194 20.81 26.48 -0.77
CA SER A 194 20.05 26.06 0.42
C SER A 194 20.95 25.42 1.48
N ASP A 195 20.40 25.14 2.66
CA ASP A 195 21.04 24.37 3.73
C ASP A 195 21.23 22.88 3.41
N GLY A 196 21.02 22.49 2.15
CA GLY A 196 21.15 21.11 1.67
C GLY A 196 19.95 20.21 1.98
N CYS A 197 18.97 20.67 2.77
CA CYS A 197 17.76 19.90 3.08
C CYS A 197 16.72 19.99 1.96
N LEU A 198 16.24 18.83 1.50
CA LEU A 198 15.13 18.72 0.54
C LEU A 198 13.78 18.67 1.26
N ARG A 199 13.01 19.77 1.18
CA ARG A 199 11.70 19.88 1.82
C ARG A 199 10.58 19.70 0.80
N CYS A 200 9.71 18.71 1.02
CA CYS A 200 8.67 18.36 0.06
C CYS A 200 7.28 18.46 0.65
N ALA A 201 6.36 19.06 -0.10
CA ALA A 201 4.92 18.96 0.17
C ALA A 201 4.30 17.91 -0.75
N VAL A 202 3.43 17.07 -0.21
CA VAL A 202 2.61 16.14 -0.97
C VAL A 202 1.16 16.52 -0.80
N VAL A 203 0.48 16.85 -1.88
CA VAL A 203 -0.87 17.42 -1.88
C VAL A 203 -1.85 16.41 -2.48
N GLY A 204 -2.56 15.70 -1.60
CA GLY A 204 -3.73 14.89 -1.94
C GLY A 204 -4.96 15.75 -2.25
N THR A 205 -6.07 15.10 -2.59
CA THR A 205 -7.26 15.78 -3.12
C THR A 205 -8.42 15.92 -2.13
N SER A 206 -8.24 15.52 -0.86
CA SER A 206 -9.32 15.50 0.13
C SER A 206 -9.92 16.88 0.41
N GLY A 207 -11.23 16.90 0.67
CA GLY A 207 -11.99 18.09 1.07
C GLY A 207 -11.46 18.86 2.28
N ILE A 208 -10.60 18.25 3.10
CA ILE A 208 -9.98 18.92 4.25
C ILE A 208 -9.23 20.21 3.87
N LEU A 209 -8.77 20.33 2.61
CA LEU A 209 -8.07 21.52 2.13
C LEU A 209 -8.97 22.71 1.80
N TYR A 210 -10.28 22.50 1.60
CA TYR A 210 -11.17 23.58 1.17
C TYR A 210 -11.34 24.66 2.26
N GLY A 211 -10.91 25.90 2.01
CA GLY A 211 -10.86 26.99 2.98
C GLY A 211 -9.79 26.82 4.06
N SER A 212 -8.74 26.03 3.80
CA SER A 212 -7.62 25.83 4.73
C SER A 212 -6.57 26.94 4.66
N LYS A 213 -6.51 27.69 3.56
CA LYS A 213 -5.54 28.77 3.30
C LYS A 213 -4.07 28.34 3.37
N LEU A 214 -3.77 27.07 3.11
CA LEU A 214 -2.41 26.51 3.20
C LEU A 214 -1.56 26.74 1.95
N GLY A 215 -2.09 27.36 0.89
CA GLY A 215 -1.41 27.43 -0.40
C GLY A 215 -0.03 28.06 -0.31
N LYS A 216 0.14 29.11 0.50
CA LYS A 216 1.45 29.73 0.75
C LYS A 216 2.42 28.82 1.49
N GLU A 217 1.96 28.02 2.46
CA GLU A 217 2.79 27.04 3.18
C GLU A 217 3.21 25.91 2.23
N ILE A 218 2.28 25.41 1.42
CA ILE A 218 2.56 24.38 0.41
C ILE A 218 3.62 24.88 -0.57
N ASP A 219 3.44 26.07 -1.14
CA ASP A 219 4.36 26.65 -2.11
C ASP A 219 5.71 27.07 -1.50
N ALA A 220 5.83 27.17 -0.18
CA ALA A 220 7.10 27.42 0.49
C ALA A 220 8.07 26.23 0.44
N HIS A 221 7.57 25.02 0.15
CA HIS A 221 8.42 23.83 0.02
C HIS A 221 9.32 23.90 -1.23
N ASP A 222 10.43 23.14 -1.20
CA ASP A 222 11.36 23.06 -2.32
C ASP A 222 10.68 22.43 -3.54
N TYR A 223 9.96 21.34 -3.29
CA TYR A 223 9.24 20.56 -4.29
C TYR A 223 7.81 20.26 -3.82
N VAL A 224 6.86 20.30 -4.76
CA VAL A 224 5.45 19.96 -4.51
C VAL A 224 5.03 18.79 -5.39
N PHE A 225 4.58 17.72 -4.75
CA PHE A 225 4.03 16.53 -5.38
C PHE A 225 2.50 16.65 -5.44
N ARG A 226 1.92 16.42 -6.62
CA ARG A 226 0.47 16.31 -6.83
C ARG A 226 0.15 15.03 -7.59
N MET A 227 -1.11 14.61 -7.55
CA MET A 227 -1.56 13.40 -8.24
C MET A 227 -3.04 13.49 -8.62
N ASN A 228 -3.46 12.68 -9.60
CA ASN A 228 -4.85 12.57 -10.04
C ASN A 228 -5.49 13.95 -10.36
N GLY A 229 -6.77 14.14 -10.03
CA GLY A 229 -7.51 15.40 -10.23
C GLY A 229 -7.09 16.52 -9.28
N ALA A 230 -5.84 16.95 -9.37
CA ALA A 230 -5.30 18.06 -8.59
C ALA A 230 -5.74 19.43 -9.17
N VAL A 231 -6.98 19.81 -8.88
CA VAL A 231 -7.56 21.11 -9.29
C VAL A 231 -6.85 22.27 -8.60
N ILE A 232 -6.16 23.12 -9.36
CA ILE A 232 -5.47 24.30 -8.81
C ILE A 232 -6.30 25.58 -9.05
N LYS A 233 -6.81 25.76 -10.27
CA LYS A 233 -7.47 27.00 -10.70
C LYS A 233 -8.66 27.33 -9.78
N GLY A 234 -8.59 28.49 -9.13
CA GLY A 234 -9.57 28.99 -8.16
C GLY A 234 -9.38 28.49 -6.72
N PHE A 235 -8.46 27.56 -6.46
CA PHE A 235 -8.18 26.99 -5.14
C PHE A 235 -6.75 27.30 -4.66
N GLU A 236 -6.07 28.24 -5.30
CA GLU A 236 -4.66 28.56 -5.08
C GLU A 236 -4.38 28.98 -3.63
N GLU A 237 -5.32 29.68 -2.98
CA GLU A 237 -5.20 30.07 -1.58
C GLU A 237 -5.12 28.84 -0.66
N ASP A 238 -5.80 27.75 -1.01
CA ASP A 238 -5.88 26.52 -0.22
C ASP A 238 -4.78 25.52 -0.57
N VAL A 239 -4.52 25.33 -1.86
CA VAL A 239 -3.68 24.22 -2.34
C VAL A 239 -2.37 24.67 -2.98
N GLY A 240 -2.14 25.98 -3.12
CA GLY A 240 -0.95 26.54 -3.75
C GLY A 240 -0.97 26.38 -5.28
N ASN A 241 0.03 26.96 -5.93
CA ASN A 241 0.18 26.97 -7.38
C ASN A 241 1.31 26.10 -7.91
N LYS A 242 2.28 25.76 -7.07
CA LYS A 242 3.48 25.02 -7.51
C LYS A 242 3.16 23.54 -7.72
N THR A 243 3.66 22.98 -8.81
CA THR A 243 3.75 21.53 -9.01
C THR A 243 5.09 21.14 -9.59
N SER A 244 5.89 20.39 -8.84
CA SER A 244 7.20 19.93 -9.29
C SER A 244 7.19 18.48 -9.77
N VAL A 245 6.35 17.65 -9.16
CA VAL A 245 6.19 16.24 -9.52
C VAL A 245 4.70 15.94 -9.62
N TYR A 246 4.26 15.36 -10.73
CA TYR A 246 2.88 14.94 -10.93
C TYR A 246 2.81 13.43 -11.16
N VAL A 247 2.16 12.74 -10.22
CA VAL A 247 2.03 11.28 -10.23
C VAL A 247 0.67 10.87 -10.77
N HIS A 248 0.64 9.94 -11.73
CA HIS A 248 -0.60 9.53 -12.37
C HIS A 248 -0.56 8.09 -12.90
N THR A 249 -1.72 7.58 -13.27
CA THR A 249 -1.87 6.37 -14.10
C THR A 249 -2.48 6.82 -15.44
N SER A 250 -2.55 5.94 -16.44
CA SER A 250 -3.26 6.24 -17.68
C SER A 250 -4.76 6.48 -17.42
N HIS A 251 -5.32 5.78 -16.44
CA HIS A 251 -6.71 5.97 -16.03
C HIS A 251 -6.91 7.31 -15.35
N SER A 252 -6.09 7.66 -14.36
CA SER A 252 -6.31 8.90 -13.60
C SER A 252 -6.06 10.15 -14.45
N ILE A 253 -5.08 10.15 -15.36
CA ILE A 253 -4.81 11.31 -16.22
C ILE A 253 -5.89 11.52 -17.29
N THR A 254 -6.58 10.45 -17.71
CA THR A 254 -7.65 10.55 -18.72
C THR A 254 -9.01 10.85 -18.10
N THR A 255 -9.32 10.27 -16.94
CA THR A 255 -10.60 10.46 -16.24
C THR A 255 -10.68 11.80 -15.52
N SER A 256 -9.57 12.32 -14.96
CA SER A 256 -9.62 13.56 -14.16
C SER A 256 -10.11 14.79 -14.95
N PRO A 257 -9.69 15.03 -16.20
CA PRO A 257 -10.28 16.08 -17.04
C PRO A 257 -11.77 15.94 -17.30
N LEU A 258 -12.31 14.70 -17.32
CA LEU A 258 -13.74 14.47 -17.52
C LEU A 258 -14.54 14.76 -16.25
N VAL A 259 -14.07 14.28 -15.10
CA VAL A 259 -14.77 14.39 -13.82
C VAL A 259 -14.70 15.80 -13.25
N PHE A 260 -13.53 16.45 -13.34
CA PHE A 260 -13.25 17.73 -12.70
C PHE A 260 -13.28 18.92 -13.66
N GLN A 261 -13.77 18.73 -14.90
CA GLN A 261 -13.90 19.80 -15.89
C GLN A 261 -14.68 21.00 -15.34
N LYS A 262 -15.80 20.74 -14.67
CA LYS A 262 -16.67 21.75 -14.06
C LYS A 262 -15.97 22.58 -12.98
N TYR A 263 -14.88 22.08 -12.41
CA TYR A 263 -14.05 22.79 -11.43
C TYR A 263 -12.80 23.41 -12.07
N GLY A 264 -12.70 23.45 -13.40
CA GLY A 264 -11.59 24.08 -14.13
C GLY A 264 -10.40 23.17 -14.39
N TYR A 265 -10.47 21.88 -14.10
CA TYR A 265 -9.40 20.92 -14.40
C TYR A 265 -9.53 20.40 -15.83
N THR A 266 -8.62 20.82 -16.70
CA THR A 266 -8.65 20.50 -18.14
C THR A 266 -7.51 19.61 -18.59
N THR A 267 -6.35 19.71 -17.94
CA THR A 267 -5.12 18.97 -18.26
C THR A 267 -4.32 18.76 -16.97
N ALA A 268 -3.34 17.86 -17.01
CA ALA A 268 -2.39 17.71 -15.91
C ALA A 268 -1.61 19.02 -15.67
N PRO A 269 -1.08 19.24 -14.44
CA PRO A 269 -0.20 20.37 -14.16
C PRO A 269 0.96 20.46 -15.16
N LYS A 270 1.38 21.69 -15.45
CA LYS A 270 2.26 22.03 -16.57
C LYS A 270 3.27 23.12 -16.21
N ASP A 271 3.71 23.12 -14.96
CA ASP A 271 4.79 23.98 -14.49
C ASP A 271 6.08 23.71 -15.28
N GLU A 272 6.91 24.73 -15.41
CA GLU A 272 8.23 24.59 -16.04
C GLU A 272 9.08 23.58 -15.25
N GLY A 273 9.74 22.66 -15.96
CA GLY A 273 10.60 21.65 -15.34
C GLY A 273 9.87 20.54 -14.56
N ILE A 274 8.53 20.49 -14.61
CA ILE A 274 7.72 19.44 -13.97
C ILE A 274 8.17 18.02 -14.33
N LYS A 275 8.16 17.11 -13.36
CA LYS A 275 8.44 15.69 -13.57
C LYS A 275 7.15 14.90 -13.56
N TYR A 276 6.92 14.11 -14.60
CA TYR A 276 5.77 13.22 -14.67
C TYR A 276 6.19 11.82 -14.22
N VAL A 277 5.48 11.27 -13.25
CA VAL A 277 5.76 9.94 -12.70
C VAL A 277 4.53 9.06 -12.92
N MET A 278 4.70 8.00 -13.70
CA MET A 278 3.63 7.08 -14.03
C MET A 278 3.65 5.84 -13.12
N ILE A 279 2.47 5.43 -12.66
CA ILE A 279 2.26 4.16 -11.95
C ILE A 279 1.71 3.15 -12.98
N PRO A 280 2.46 2.10 -13.34
CA PRO A 280 1.97 1.09 -14.28
C PRO A 280 1.00 0.11 -13.59
N GLU A 281 -0.31 0.32 -13.72
CA GLU A 281 -1.35 -0.51 -13.10
C GLU A 281 -1.73 -1.76 -13.89
N GLY A 282 -1.34 -1.84 -15.15
CA GLY A 282 -1.52 -3.03 -15.98
C GLY A 282 -1.33 -2.72 -17.47
N MET A 283 -1.83 -3.60 -18.33
CA MET A 283 -1.60 -3.51 -19.77
C MET A 283 -2.11 -2.20 -20.41
N GLY A 284 -3.18 -1.60 -19.86
CA GLY A 284 -3.67 -0.31 -20.31
C GLY A 284 -2.63 0.82 -20.19
N ASP A 285 -1.82 0.80 -19.14
CA ASP A 285 -0.74 1.76 -18.91
C ASP A 285 0.44 1.54 -19.86
N PHE A 286 0.77 0.29 -20.17
CA PHE A 286 1.80 0.00 -21.17
C PHE A 286 1.35 0.43 -22.58
N ASN A 287 0.08 0.20 -22.94
CA ASN A 287 -0.47 0.71 -24.20
C ASN A 287 -0.46 2.25 -24.24
N TRP A 288 -0.75 2.91 -23.11
CA TRP A 288 -0.64 4.36 -22.96
C TRP A 288 0.78 4.85 -23.22
N MET A 289 1.77 4.24 -22.55
CA MET A 289 3.17 4.57 -22.71
C MET A 289 3.66 4.35 -24.14
N GLU A 290 3.27 3.25 -24.77
CA GLU A 290 3.63 3.01 -26.17
C GLU A 290 3.08 4.10 -27.09
N GLY A 291 1.83 4.52 -26.86
CA GLY A 291 1.21 5.66 -27.54
C GLY A 291 1.96 6.96 -27.33
N LEU A 292 2.35 7.23 -26.08
CA LEU A 292 3.08 8.43 -25.67
C LEU A 292 4.48 8.50 -26.30
N PHE A 293 5.29 7.45 -26.14
CA PHE A 293 6.69 7.42 -26.60
C PHE A 293 6.80 7.38 -28.12
N LYS A 294 5.90 6.66 -28.81
CA LYS A 294 5.91 6.61 -30.28
C LYS A 294 5.13 7.75 -30.94
N HIS A 295 4.60 8.68 -30.16
CA HIS A 295 3.70 9.73 -30.65
C HIS A 295 2.56 9.20 -31.53
N LYS A 296 1.99 8.04 -31.15
CA LYS A 296 0.92 7.36 -31.90
C LYS A 296 -0.42 7.40 -31.16
N ARG A 297 -1.49 7.46 -31.93
CA ARG A 297 -2.84 7.37 -31.37
C ARG A 297 -3.11 5.96 -30.86
N ILE A 298 -3.89 5.86 -29.78
CA ILE A 298 -4.23 4.59 -29.16
C ILE A 298 -5.72 4.50 -28.85
N LYS A 299 -6.18 3.26 -28.69
CA LYS A 299 -7.49 2.97 -28.13
C LYS A 299 -7.38 2.90 -26.60
N THR A 300 -8.22 3.65 -25.91
CA THR A 300 -8.44 3.58 -24.46
C THR A 300 -9.85 3.06 -24.19
N GLN A 301 -10.19 2.85 -22.91
CA GLN A 301 -11.54 2.41 -22.52
C GLN A 301 -12.64 3.41 -22.92
N THR A 302 -12.30 4.69 -23.01
CA THR A 302 -13.23 5.80 -23.23
C THR A 302 -13.18 6.38 -24.65
N SER A 303 -12.17 6.06 -25.45
CA SER A 303 -12.02 6.60 -26.81
C SER A 303 -11.16 5.70 -27.69
N ASN A 304 -11.55 5.56 -28.96
CA ASN A 304 -10.81 4.81 -29.97
C ASN A 304 -9.65 5.59 -30.60
N ASN A 305 -9.47 6.86 -30.24
CA ASN A 305 -8.62 7.79 -30.97
C ASN A 305 -7.84 8.75 -30.06
N THR A 306 -7.40 8.23 -28.91
CA THR A 306 -6.75 9.00 -27.84
C THR A 306 -5.33 9.39 -28.24
N ARG A 307 -4.93 10.61 -27.87
CA ARG A 307 -3.59 11.19 -28.11
C ARG A 307 -2.89 11.40 -26.75
N PRO A 308 -2.10 10.44 -26.24
CA PRO A 308 -1.56 10.51 -24.88
C PRO A 308 -0.82 11.82 -24.54
N TRP A 309 -0.01 12.34 -25.46
CA TRP A 309 0.79 13.56 -25.26
C TRP A 309 -0.03 14.82 -25.00
N THR A 310 -1.31 14.88 -25.42
CA THR A 310 -2.13 16.09 -25.22
C THR A 310 -2.57 16.29 -23.77
N TYR A 311 -2.45 15.26 -22.92
CA TYR A 311 -2.86 15.31 -21.52
C TYR A 311 -1.84 16.00 -20.61
N TYR A 312 -0.61 16.21 -21.09
CA TYR A 312 0.51 16.79 -20.34
C TYR A 312 0.63 18.31 -20.52
N GLY A 313 -0.41 18.99 -21.00
CA GLY A 313 -0.46 20.45 -21.09
C GLY A 313 0.66 21.09 -21.92
N GLY A 314 1.27 20.33 -22.85
CA GLY A 314 2.42 20.76 -23.66
C GLY A 314 3.79 20.64 -23.00
N GLN A 315 3.87 20.17 -21.74
CA GLN A 315 5.12 20.06 -20.97
C GLN A 315 5.76 18.68 -20.98
N TYR A 316 5.21 17.74 -21.75
CA TYR A 316 5.80 16.40 -21.88
C TYR A 316 7.24 16.48 -22.40
N ASN A 317 8.14 15.80 -21.72
CA ASN A 317 9.53 15.64 -22.11
C ASN A 317 10.02 14.29 -21.60
N GLU A 318 10.54 13.44 -22.48
CA GLU A 318 11.02 12.10 -22.15
C GLU A 318 12.08 12.11 -21.03
N SER A 319 12.96 13.11 -21.00
CA SER A 319 14.00 13.22 -19.97
C SER A 319 13.47 13.61 -18.57
N ARG A 320 12.18 13.95 -18.47
CA ARG A 320 11.45 14.27 -17.22
C ARG A 320 10.25 13.34 -17.00
N PHE A 321 10.19 12.22 -17.73
CA PHE A 321 9.16 11.20 -17.58
C PHE A 321 9.75 9.98 -16.88
N TYR A 322 9.09 9.53 -15.83
CA TYR A 322 9.54 8.45 -14.96
C TYR A 322 8.42 7.42 -14.80
N VAL A 323 8.78 6.15 -14.65
CA VAL A 323 7.83 5.05 -14.45
C VAL A 323 8.20 4.35 -13.16
N LEU A 324 7.28 4.20 -12.20
CA LEU A 324 7.57 3.50 -10.95
C LEU A 324 7.83 2.02 -11.21
N HIS A 325 8.83 1.49 -10.52
CA HIS A 325 9.22 0.08 -10.59
C HIS A 325 8.25 -0.80 -9.79
N GLN A 326 7.91 -1.99 -10.30
CA GLN A 326 7.00 -2.95 -9.66
C GLN A 326 7.48 -3.31 -8.24
N ASP A 327 8.78 -3.55 -8.05
CA ASP A 327 9.33 -3.77 -6.71
C ASP A 327 9.14 -2.61 -5.74
N PHE A 328 9.19 -1.35 -6.19
CA PHE A 328 8.83 -0.23 -5.31
C PHE A 328 7.35 -0.29 -4.92
N LEU A 329 6.48 -0.61 -5.88
CA LEU A 329 5.04 -0.74 -5.61
C LEU A 329 4.75 -1.89 -4.63
N ARG A 330 5.42 -3.04 -4.82
CA ARG A 330 5.39 -4.19 -3.91
C ARG A 330 5.91 -3.82 -2.53
N TYR A 331 7.04 -3.12 -2.47
CA TYR A 331 7.65 -2.66 -1.23
C TYR A 331 6.68 -1.79 -0.43
N VAL A 332 6.00 -0.83 -1.05
CA VAL A 332 5.00 0.00 -0.37
C VAL A 332 3.86 -0.85 0.19
N GLN A 333 3.32 -1.80 -0.58
CA GLN A 333 2.26 -2.70 -0.10
C GLN A 333 2.73 -3.64 1.03
N ASN A 334 3.93 -4.19 0.91
CA ASN A 334 4.42 -5.23 1.81
C ASN A 334 5.07 -4.67 3.08
N ARG A 335 5.81 -3.56 3.00
CA ARG A 335 6.73 -3.08 4.05
C ARG A 335 6.49 -1.65 4.48
N SER A 336 5.23 -1.33 4.75
CA SER A 336 4.87 -0.06 5.37
C SER A 336 5.02 -0.09 6.91
N PRO A 337 5.50 0.99 7.56
CA PRO A 337 5.57 1.08 9.02
C PRO A 337 4.21 0.84 9.70
N SER A 338 4.16 -0.18 10.55
CA SER A 338 2.97 -0.76 11.20
C SER A 338 2.04 0.20 11.94
N SER A 339 0.72 0.23 11.75
CA SER A 339 -0.18 0.76 12.80
C SER A 339 -0.36 -0.29 13.91
N HIS A 340 0.33 -0.18 15.05
CA HIS A 340 0.02 -1.00 16.23
C HIS A 340 -1.11 -0.35 17.00
N ASN A 341 -2.23 -1.08 17.22
CA ASN A 341 -3.02 -0.96 18.45
C ASN A 341 -4.17 -1.98 18.69
N THR A 342 -4.21 -3.17 18.07
CA THR A 342 -5.36 -4.07 18.37
C THR A 342 -5.13 -5.57 18.51
N THR A 343 -3.90 -6.08 18.44
CA THR A 343 -3.68 -7.55 18.57
C THR A 343 -2.67 -7.98 19.64
N GLN A 344 -1.93 -7.05 20.25
CA GLN A 344 -0.85 -7.42 21.18
C GLN A 344 -1.34 -7.97 22.54
N THR A 345 -2.56 -7.65 22.98
CA THR A 345 -3.08 -8.15 24.27
C THR A 345 -3.54 -9.61 24.20
N PHE A 346 -4.03 -10.09 23.06
CA PHE A 346 -4.48 -11.47 22.89
C PHE A 346 -3.31 -12.45 22.76
N ASP A 347 -2.25 -12.09 22.03
CA ASP A 347 -1.11 -12.97 21.80
C ASP A 347 -0.24 -13.16 23.06
N VAL A 348 -0.12 -12.13 23.89
CA VAL A 348 0.62 -12.21 25.16
C VAL A 348 -0.10 -13.12 26.15
N LEU A 349 -1.43 -13.04 26.23
CA LEU A 349 -2.23 -13.91 27.09
C LEU A 349 -2.16 -15.38 26.63
N CYS A 350 -2.14 -15.63 25.32
CA CYS A 350 -1.97 -16.96 24.73
C CYS A 350 -0.55 -17.53 25.00
N PHE A 351 0.47 -16.68 25.00
CA PHE A 351 1.86 -17.05 25.30
C PHE A 351 2.02 -17.46 26.78
N TYR A 352 1.45 -16.68 27.70
CA TYR A 352 1.49 -17.00 29.13
C TYR A 352 0.66 -18.25 29.48
N THR A 353 -0.51 -18.45 28.85
CA THR A 353 -1.29 -19.68 29.06
C THR A 353 -0.58 -20.91 28.53
N ALA A 354 0.07 -20.84 27.36
CA ALA A 354 0.87 -21.95 26.83
C ALA A 354 2.08 -22.29 27.73
N MET A 355 2.77 -21.29 28.29
CA MET A 355 3.87 -21.52 29.24
C MET A 355 3.38 -22.15 30.55
N ILE A 356 2.24 -21.71 31.08
CA ILE A 356 1.64 -22.28 32.29
C ILE A 356 1.24 -23.75 32.04
N ILE A 357 0.62 -24.06 30.89
CA ILE A 357 0.25 -25.44 30.53
C ILE A 357 1.51 -26.32 30.43
N LEU A 358 2.58 -25.85 29.79
CA LEU A 358 3.84 -26.61 29.68
C LEU A 358 4.50 -26.84 31.06
N LEU A 359 4.47 -25.86 31.96
CA LEU A 359 4.98 -26.01 33.32
C LEU A 359 4.13 -27.00 34.14
N LEU A 360 2.80 -26.93 34.04
CA LEU A 360 1.89 -27.86 34.70
C LEU A 360 2.07 -29.29 34.19
N LEU A 361 2.21 -29.48 32.87
CA LEU A 361 2.51 -30.78 32.29
C LEU A 361 3.85 -31.31 32.82
N LYS A 362 4.88 -30.47 32.92
CA LYS A 362 6.19 -30.86 33.49
C LYS A 362 6.08 -31.32 34.95
N VAL A 363 5.26 -30.64 35.75
CA VAL A 363 5.01 -31.00 37.17
C VAL A 363 4.22 -32.32 37.28
N ILE A 364 3.23 -32.52 36.42
CA ILE A 364 2.46 -33.78 36.34
C ILE A 364 3.36 -34.94 35.91
N PHE A 365 4.25 -34.72 34.93
CA PHE A 365 5.26 -35.68 34.48
C PHE A 365 6.34 -35.98 35.53
N MET A 366 6.68 -35.03 36.41
CA MET A 366 7.61 -35.30 37.52
C MET A 366 6.95 -36.03 38.71
N GLN A 367 5.64 -35.90 38.91
CA GLN A 367 4.93 -36.56 40.01
C GLN A 367 4.44 -37.97 39.68
N THR A 368 4.28 -38.29 38.40
CA THR A 368 3.95 -39.64 37.95
C THR A 368 5.23 -40.31 37.46
N ARG A 369 5.71 -41.37 38.11
CA ARG A 369 6.85 -42.19 37.64
C ARG A 369 6.48 -42.98 36.37
N LEU A 370 5.90 -42.32 35.36
CA LEU A 370 5.49 -42.94 34.12
C LEU A 370 6.53 -42.62 33.05
N MET A 371 7.67 -43.29 33.15
CA MET A 371 8.74 -43.20 32.15
C MET A 371 8.52 -44.25 31.04
N PHE A 372 7.33 -44.29 30.44
CA PHE A 372 7.06 -45.16 29.31
C PHE A 372 6.23 -44.43 28.25
N TYR A 373 6.74 -44.51 27.02
CA TYR A 373 6.13 -44.06 25.75
C TYR A 373 6.07 -42.56 25.47
N LEU A 374 7.23 -42.01 25.05
CA LEU A 374 7.29 -40.97 24.01
C LEU A 374 8.35 -41.36 22.96
N LYS A 375 8.19 -42.55 22.36
CA LYS A 375 8.59 -42.75 20.96
C LYS A 375 7.39 -42.37 20.12
N ASP A 376 7.21 -41.07 19.90
CA ASP A 376 6.48 -40.49 18.77
C ASP A 376 6.61 -38.97 18.84
N VAL A 377 7.63 -38.47 18.16
CA VAL A 377 8.02 -37.07 18.08
C VAL A 377 7.09 -36.35 17.09
N ALA A 378 5.80 -36.22 17.44
CA ALA A 378 4.86 -35.40 16.67
C ALA A 378 4.65 -34.01 17.31
N CYS A 379 4.80 -33.91 18.64
CA CYS A 379 4.55 -32.66 19.36
C CYS A 379 5.71 -31.65 19.21
N LEU A 380 6.96 -32.11 19.15
CA LEU A 380 8.14 -31.24 18.98
C LEU A 380 8.25 -30.65 17.56
N ASP A 381 7.81 -31.37 16.53
CA ASP A 381 7.74 -30.84 15.16
C ASP A 381 6.56 -29.88 14.98
N TYR A 382 5.46 -30.06 15.72
CA TYR A 382 4.38 -29.07 15.77
C TYR A 382 4.85 -27.75 16.39
N PHE A 383 5.60 -27.80 17.50
CA PHE A 383 6.17 -26.60 18.11
C PHE A 383 7.26 -25.95 17.24
N LYS A 384 8.16 -26.71 16.61
CA LYS A 384 9.13 -26.14 15.66
C LYS A 384 8.46 -25.43 14.48
N ASN A 385 7.39 -25.99 13.93
CA ASN A 385 6.64 -25.34 12.85
C ASN A 385 5.90 -24.08 13.32
N VAL A 386 5.35 -24.06 14.54
CA VAL A 386 4.71 -22.85 15.08
C VAL A 386 5.75 -21.73 15.34
N TYR A 387 6.94 -22.06 15.86
CA TYR A 387 8.02 -21.08 16.07
C TYR A 387 8.66 -20.57 14.77
N LEU A 388 8.75 -21.40 13.72
CA LEU A 388 9.22 -20.96 12.40
C LEU A 388 8.17 -20.11 11.67
N THR A 389 6.88 -20.33 11.94
CA THR A 389 5.77 -19.51 11.45
C THR A 389 5.58 -18.21 12.25
N LEU A 390 6.33 -17.99 13.33
CA LEU A 390 6.32 -16.74 14.11
C LEU A 390 7.32 -15.69 13.58
N PHE A 391 8.15 -16.03 12.59
CA PHE A 391 8.80 -15.04 11.72
C PHE A 391 7.88 -14.66 10.55
N ILE A 392 6.61 -14.31 10.84
CA ILE A 392 5.81 -13.57 9.87
C ILE A 392 6.49 -12.21 9.75
N VAL A 393 7.14 -11.98 8.60
CA VAL A 393 7.52 -10.64 8.17
C VAL A 393 6.27 -9.80 8.35
N GLN A 394 6.37 -8.84 9.24
CA GLN A 394 5.27 -8.03 9.71
C GLN A 394 4.93 -7.09 8.54
N ARG A 395 3.88 -7.42 7.77
CA ARG A 395 3.48 -6.72 6.54
C ARG A 395 2.15 -6.00 6.76
N PHE A 396 2.15 -4.68 6.65
CA PHE A 396 1.12 -3.84 7.28
C PHE A 396 0.23 -3.02 6.35
N LEU A 397 0.55 -2.91 5.06
CA LEU A 397 -0.43 -2.50 4.04
C LEU A 397 -1.14 -3.71 3.38
N MET A 398 -1.11 -4.86 4.06
CA MET A 398 -1.79 -6.06 3.62
C MET A 398 -3.24 -6.04 4.10
N SER A 399 -4.14 -5.45 3.30
CA SER A 399 -5.57 -5.43 3.63
C SER A 399 -6.09 -6.86 3.89
N PRO A 400 -7.00 -7.07 4.86
CA PRO A 400 -7.65 -8.36 5.08
C PRO A 400 -8.31 -8.92 3.81
N ARG A 401 -8.69 -8.03 2.88
CA ARG A 401 -9.26 -8.38 1.57
C ARG A 401 -8.31 -9.20 0.69
N LEU A 402 -7.00 -9.21 0.96
CA LEU A 402 -6.02 -10.05 0.26
C LEU A 402 -6.21 -11.55 0.54
N ASN A 403 -6.92 -11.90 1.60
CA ASN A 403 -7.31 -13.28 1.92
C ASN A 403 -8.70 -13.66 1.36
N SER A 404 -9.31 -12.78 0.55
CA SER A 404 -10.62 -12.99 -0.08
C SER A 404 -10.49 -12.99 -1.61
N SER A 405 -11.59 -13.21 -2.33
CA SER A 405 -11.66 -13.07 -3.79
C SER A 405 -11.26 -11.68 -4.30
N HIS A 406 -11.33 -10.64 -3.46
CA HIS A 406 -10.94 -9.27 -3.83
C HIS A 406 -9.43 -9.05 -3.94
N TRP A 407 -8.60 -10.05 -3.60
CA TRP A 407 -7.14 -9.90 -3.62
C TRP A 407 -6.58 -9.37 -4.95
N VAL A 408 -7.28 -9.66 -6.05
CA VAL A 408 -6.90 -9.29 -7.42
C VAL A 408 -6.96 -7.79 -7.72
N ILE A 409 -7.70 -7.01 -6.94
CA ILE A 409 -7.86 -5.57 -7.14
C ILE A 409 -7.19 -4.72 -6.04
N VAL A 410 -6.80 -5.33 -4.92
CA VAL A 410 -6.33 -4.58 -3.75
C VAL A 410 -4.92 -4.02 -3.99
N ARG A 411 -4.80 -2.70 -3.87
CA ARG A 411 -3.54 -1.96 -3.92
C ARG A 411 -3.61 -0.67 -3.08
N PRO A 412 -2.46 -0.12 -2.65
CA PRO A 412 -2.41 1.24 -2.11
C PRO A 412 -2.96 2.27 -3.12
N THR A 413 -3.45 3.40 -2.63
CA THR A 413 -3.90 4.51 -3.48
C THR A 413 -2.73 5.16 -4.21
N ASN A 414 -3.00 5.88 -5.31
CA ASN A 414 -1.99 6.79 -5.91
C ASN A 414 -1.46 7.80 -4.88
N GLY A 415 -2.31 8.19 -3.91
CA GLY A 415 -1.94 8.94 -2.70
C GLY A 415 -0.78 8.31 -1.96
N ALA A 416 -0.95 7.04 -1.58
CA ALA A 416 0.07 6.30 -0.85
C ALA A 416 1.37 6.17 -1.64
N PHE A 417 1.32 5.78 -2.92
CA PHE A 417 2.53 5.68 -3.73
C PHE A 417 3.27 7.01 -3.89
N THR A 418 2.53 8.11 -4.03
CA THR A 418 3.13 9.45 -4.13
C THR A 418 3.78 9.87 -2.82
N LEU A 419 3.13 9.59 -1.68
CA LEU A 419 3.70 9.92 -0.38
C LEU A 419 4.96 9.11 -0.10
N PHE A 420 4.96 7.81 -0.40
CA PHE A 420 6.16 6.98 -0.28
C PHE A 420 7.27 7.39 -1.25
N LEU A 421 6.94 7.83 -2.46
CA LEU A 421 7.93 8.38 -3.39
C LEU A 421 8.61 9.61 -2.79
N ALA A 422 7.85 10.52 -2.17
CA ALA A 422 8.39 11.67 -1.47
C ALA A 422 9.26 11.25 -0.27
N LEU A 423 8.83 10.27 0.54
CA LEU A 423 9.63 9.74 1.66
C LEU A 423 10.98 9.15 1.21
N HIS A 424 11.10 8.68 -0.03
CA HIS A 424 12.37 8.16 -0.55
C HIS A 424 13.21 9.21 -1.28
N THR A 425 12.63 10.35 -1.65
CA THR A 425 13.31 11.37 -2.47
C THR A 425 13.59 12.68 -1.74
N CYS A 426 13.02 12.87 -0.55
CA CYS A 426 13.11 14.10 0.22
C CYS A 426 13.67 13.84 1.62
N ASP A 427 14.19 14.89 2.26
CA ASP A 427 14.63 14.83 3.65
C ASP A 427 13.47 15.05 4.61
N THR A 428 12.58 15.99 4.30
CA THR A 428 11.37 16.23 5.09
C THR A 428 10.14 16.23 4.20
N VAL A 429 9.05 15.68 4.71
CA VAL A 429 7.80 15.52 3.97
C VAL A 429 6.63 16.07 4.78
N SER A 430 5.87 16.97 4.18
CA SER A 430 4.58 17.46 4.70
C SER A 430 3.44 16.95 3.82
N ALA A 431 2.45 16.29 4.40
CA ALA A 431 1.29 15.73 3.73
C ALA A 431 0.05 16.62 3.93
N TYR A 432 -0.54 17.07 2.83
CA TYR A 432 -1.72 17.94 2.79
C TYR A 432 -2.83 17.23 2.01
N GLY A 433 -4.09 17.33 2.44
CA GLY A 433 -5.21 16.76 1.68
C GLY A 433 -5.27 15.22 1.67
N PHE A 434 -4.69 14.58 2.69
CA PHE A 434 -4.84 13.14 2.95
C PHE A 434 -5.96 12.89 3.96
N MET A 435 -6.53 11.68 3.94
CA MET A 435 -7.59 11.29 4.87
C MET A 435 -7.10 11.36 6.32
N THR A 436 -7.89 12.02 7.19
CA THR A 436 -7.68 12.14 8.63
C THR A 436 -8.83 11.50 9.40
N GLU A 437 -8.75 11.42 10.73
CA GLU A 437 -9.81 10.86 11.58
C GLU A 437 -11.17 11.54 11.37
N ASP A 438 -11.17 12.83 11.06
CA ASP A 438 -12.38 13.62 10.87
C ASP A 438 -12.76 13.86 9.40
N TYR A 439 -12.33 12.97 8.49
CA TYR A 439 -12.62 13.05 7.06
C TYR A 439 -14.10 13.27 6.74
N ALA A 440 -15.02 12.69 7.51
CA ALA A 440 -16.48 12.81 7.32
C ALA A 440 -17.02 14.24 7.49
N LYS A 441 -16.24 15.15 8.08
CA LYS A 441 -16.60 16.57 8.15
C LYS A 441 -16.50 17.26 6.80
N TYR A 442 -15.65 16.77 5.91
CA TYR A 442 -15.30 17.41 4.64
C TYR A 442 -15.97 16.71 3.46
N SER A 443 -15.95 17.36 2.29
CA SER A 443 -16.32 16.69 1.04
C SER A 443 -15.26 15.66 0.63
N ASN A 444 -15.58 14.80 -0.33
CA ASN A 444 -14.61 13.86 -0.88
C ASN A 444 -13.41 14.60 -1.50
N TYR A 445 -13.68 15.64 -2.31
CA TYR A 445 -12.67 16.46 -2.96
C TYR A 445 -12.74 17.92 -2.51
N TYR A 446 -11.59 18.59 -2.36
CA TYR A 446 -11.58 20.03 -1.99
C TYR A 446 -12.19 20.93 -3.04
N CYS A 447 -12.29 20.47 -4.29
CA CYS A 447 -12.84 21.27 -5.36
C CYS A 447 -14.38 21.33 -5.38
N GLU A 448 -15.05 20.49 -4.59
CA GLU A 448 -16.51 20.42 -4.52
C GLU A 448 -17.07 21.52 -3.59
N ARG A 449 -17.05 22.77 -4.06
CA ARG A 449 -17.46 23.95 -3.27
C ARG A 449 -18.90 23.91 -2.78
N ASP A 450 -19.79 23.52 -3.70
CA ASP A 450 -21.24 23.72 -3.55
C ASP A 450 -21.96 22.43 -3.14
N ILE A 451 -21.23 21.31 -3.07
CA ILE A 451 -21.80 19.99 -2.79
C ILE A 451 -20.87 19.27 -1.84
N LYS A 452 -21.39 18.84 -0.70
CA LYS A 452 -20.67 17.92 0.18
C LYS A 452 -20.94 16.49 -0.26
N THR A 453 -19.97 15.88 -0.94
CA THR A 453 -20.01 14.45 -1.27
C THR A 453 -19.32 13.62 -0.18
N LYS A 454 -19.76 12.38 0.01
CA LYS A 454 -19.13 11.45 0.95
C LYS A 454 -17.93 10.77 0.28
N VAL A 455 -16.91 10.44 1.07
CA VAL A 455 -15.82 9.58 0.58
C VAL A 455 -16.37 8.20 0.25
N ILE A 456 -16.06 7.73 -0.95
CA ILE A 456 -16.45 6.39 -1.42
C ILE A 456 -15.32 5.41 -1.12
N PHE A 457 -15.61 4.39 -0.32
CA PHE A 457 -14.65 3.37 0.08
C PHE A 457 -14.65 2.20 -0.90
N TYR A 458 -13.92 2.36 -2.00
CA TYR A 458 -13.76 1.31 -3.00
C TYR A 458 -12.96 0.11 -2.47
N ALA A 459 -13.34 -1.10 -2.91
CA ALA A 459 -12.76 -2.35 -2.42
C ALA A 459 -11.30 -2.59 -2.81
N ASN A 460 -10.84 -1.91 -3.85
CA ASN A 460 -9.46 -1.95 -4.34
C ASN A 460 -8.48 -1.21 -3.42
N HIS A 461 -8.94 -0.41 -2.46
CA HIS A 461 -8.09 0.34 -1.54
C HIS A 461 -8.53 0.18 -0.08
N ASP A 462 -7.60 0.25 0.86
CA ASP A 462 -7.90 0.24 2.29
C ASP A 462 -7.58 1.61 2.90
N TYR A 463 -8.49 2.56 2.69
CA TYR A 463 -8.34 3.94 3.13
C TYR A 463 -8.17 4.06 4.65
N HIS A 464 -8.77 3.17 5.44
CA HIS A 464 -8.63 3.20 6.89
C HIS A 464 -7.22 2.81 7.32
N MET A 465 -6.65 1.81 6.67
CA MET A 465 -5.26 1.40 6.90
C MET A 465 -4.27 2.49 6.48
N GLU A 466 -4.48 3.13 5.34
CA GLU A 466 -3.69 4.30 4.92
C GLU A 466 -3.81 5.47 5.91
N LYS A 467 -5.03 5.84 6.32
CA LYS A 467 -5.28 6.88 7.34
C LYS A 467 -4.50 6.60 8.63
N ARG A 468 -4.58 5.37 9.15
CA ARG A 468 -3.84 4.98 10.37
C ARG A 468 -2.33 5.08 10.19
N LEU A 469 -1.83 4.70 9.01
CA LEU A 469 -0.42 4.84 8.67
C LEU A 469 0.03 6.30 8.66
N TRP A 470 -0.71 7.20 8.01
CA TRP A 470 -0.38 8.63 7.96
C TRP A 470 -0.31 9.22 9.37
N LYS A 471 -1.29 8.88 10.22
CA LYS A 471 -1.28 9.27 11.62
C LYS A 471 -0.06 8.75 12.36
N LYS A 472 0.31 7.47 12.19
CA LYS A 472 1.52 6.94 12.85
C LYS A 472 2.79 7.65 12.39
N LEU A 473 2.99 7.79 11.08
CA LEU A 473 4.19 8.45 10.55
C LEU A 473 4.28 9.91 11.05
N HIS A 474 3.13 10.55 11.25
CA HIS A 474 3.05 11.85 11.88
C HIS A 474 3.44 11.85 13.36
N ASP A 475 2.85 10.94 14.15
CA ASP A 475 3.12 10.83 15.58
C ASP A 475 4.59 10.45 15.84
N SER A 476 5.20 9.64 14.96
CA SER A 476 6.63 9.28 14.96
C SER A 476 7.56 10.35 14.36
N LYS A 477 7.03 11.53 13.97
CA LYS A 477 7.80 12.65 13.39
C LYS A 477 8.55 12.31 12.09
N ILE A 478 8.10 11.29 11.37
CA ILE A 478 8.66 10.89 10.06
C ILE A 478 8.12 11.78 8.94
N LEU A 479 6.86 12.22 9.07
CA LEU A 479 6.24 13.21 8.18
C LEU A 479 5.37 14.19 8.99
N LYS A 480 5.07 15.36 8.43
CA LYS A 480 4.08 16.30 9.00
C LYS A 480 2.74 16.10 8.29
N LEU A 481 1.75 15.52 8.96
CA LEU A 481 0.39 15.40 8.41
C LEU A 481 -0.43 16.64 8.78
N TYR A 482 -0.96 17.34 7.79
CA TYR A 482 -1.93 18.40 8.03
C TYR A 482 -3.24 17.80 8.55
N GLN A 483 -3.67 18.31 9.70
CA GLN A 483 -4.95 18.02 10.33
C GLN A 483 -5.54 19.36 10.75
N ARG A 484 -6.87 19.55 10.63
CA ARG A 484 -7.49 20.76 11.17
C ARG A 484 -7.44 20.71 12.68
N THR A 485 -7.09 21.83 13.31
CA THR A 485 -7.25 21.98 14.76
C THR A 485 -8.73 21.84 15.10
N LYS A 486 -9.04 21.08 16.16
CA LYS A 486 -10.38 21.14 16.77
C LYS A 486 -10.57 22.58 17.24
N THR A 487 -11.32 23.38 16.51
CA THR A 487 -11.75 24.69 16.99
C THR A 487 -12.52 24.46 18.28
N GLY A 488 -11.93 24.88 19.40
CA GLY A 488 -12.72 25.20 20.59
C GLY A 488 -13.80 26.20 20.19
N LYS A 489 -14.97 26.08 20.82
CA LYS A 489 -16.16 26.91 20.62
C LYS A 489 -15.81 28.37 20.30
N ASN A 490 -16.05 28.79 19.06
CA ASN A 490 -16.38 30.18 18.77
C ASN A 490 -17.88 30.20 18.50
N SER A 491 -18.66 30.48 19.55
CA SER A 491 -20.00 31.02 19.40
C SER A 491 -19.92 32.28 18.51
N PRO A 492 -20.88 32.53 17.62
CA PRO A 492 -20.87 33.73 16.80
C PRO A 492 -20.89 34.96 17.72
N SER A 493 -19.85 35.79 17.64
CA SER A 493 -19.86 37.11 18.23
C SER A 493 -20.93 37.93 17.51
N THR A 494 -22.06 38.15 18.18
CA THR A 494 -23.01 39.19 17.81
C THR A 494 -22.30 40.54 17.90
N THR A 495 -21.94 41.12 16.77
CA THR A 495 -21.62 42.55 16.67
C THR A 495 -22.86 43.37 17.03
N PRO A 496 -22.78 44.34 17.94
CA PRO A 496 -23.85 45.31 18.17
C PRO A 496 -23.95 46.21 16.94
N LYS A 497 -25.17 46.38 16.43
CA LYS A 497 -25.48 47.50 15.54
C LYS A 497 -25.40 48.79 16.36
N HIS A 498 -24.58 49.73 15.92
CA HIS A 498 -24.77 51.16 16.16
C HIS A 498 -25.04 51.84 14.83
#